data_AF-A0A919LNJ2-F1
#
_entry.id   AF-A0A919LNJ2-F1
#
_cell.length_a   1.000
_cell.length_b   1.000
_cell.length_c   1.000
_cell.angle_alpha   90.00
_cell.angle_beta   90.00
_cell.angle_gamma   90.00
#
_symmetry.space_group_name_H-M   'P 1'
#
loop_
_entity.id
_entity.type
_entity.pdbx_description
1 polymer ?
#
loop_
_entity_poly.entity_id
_entity_poly.type
_entity_poly.pdbx_seq_one_letter_code
_entity_poly.pdbx_strand_id
1 'polypeptide(L)'
;MHTDGFAKWTRGFEDERERRRAQGDPDWGRSAALDPAVWASVQRFQIGEDGDGANLIGKADEAGDADYARAVRLFVAEEHNHARLLARLLAAGGMPTLTGHWSDTAFVRLRRLMGLRMELLVLMIAEVVALRYYRALRDGTDDSLTSDVAGRILSDEERHIPFHCERLHA
;
A
#
# COMPACT_ATOMS: atom_id res chain seq x y z
N MET A 1 -32.75 -1.44 3.77
CA MET A 1 -31.88 -1.95 2.69
C MET A 1 -30.44 -1.56 3.03
N HIS A 2 -29.77 -2.32 3.90
CA HIS A 2 -28.40 -2.06 4.40
C HIS A 2 -27.66 -3.40 4.46
N THR A 3 -27.44 -4.02 3.31
CA THR A 3 -26.86 -5.38 3.23
C THR A 3 -25.68 -5.51 2.29
N ASP A 4 -25.15 -4.40 1.74
CA ASP A 4 -23.90 -4.50 0.95
C ASP A 4 -22.61 -4.26 1.74
N GLY A 5 -22.72 -3.76 2.98
CA GLY A 5 -21.66 -3.70 4.02
C GLY A 5 -20.22 -3.57 3.52
N PHE A 6 -19.30 -4.28 4.18
CA PHE A 6 -17.91 -4.47 3.72
C PHE A 6 -17.77 -5.57 2.67
N ALA A 7 -18.83 -6.31 2.37
CA ALA A 7 -18.83 -7.36 1.35
C ALA A 7 -18.48 -6.82 -0.04
N LYS A 8 -18.93 -5.61 -0.38
CA LYS A 8 -18.55 -4.93 -1.64
C LYS A 8 -17.04 -4.66 -1.72
N TRP A 9 -16.42 -4.30 -0.59
CA TRP A 9 -14.97 -4.04 -0.51
C TRP A 9 -14.18 -5.34 -0.66
N THR A 10 -14.64 -6.41 0.01
CA THR A 10 -14.05 -7.75 -0.18
C THR A 10 -14.05 -8.15 -1.66
N ARG A 11 -15.20 -8.03 -2.34
CA ARG A 11 -15.29 -8.34 -3.78
C ARG A 11 -14.35 -7.47 -4.61
N GLY A 12 -14.31 -6.16 -4.36
CA GLY A 12 -13.43 -5.23 -5.08
C GLY A 12 -11.93 -5.57 -4.93
N PHE A 13 -11.49 -5.98 -3.74
CA PHE A 13 -10.12 -6.44 -3.54
C PHE A 13 -9.84 -7.81 -4.18
N GLU A 14 -10.82 -8.71 -4.22
CA GLU A 14 -10.69 -10.00 -4.91
C GLU A 14 -10.58 -9.84 -6.41
N ASP A 15 -11.45 -9.02 -7.00
CA ASP A 15 -11.44 -8.71 -8.42
C ASP A 15 -10.11 -8.08 -8.83
N GLU A 16 -9.58 -7.15 -8.03
CA GLU A 16 -8.25 -6.60 -8.27
C GLU A 16 -7.15 -7.66 -8.18
N ARG A 17 -7.20 -8.53 -7.16
CA ARG A 17 -6.19 -9.59 -7.02
C ARG A 17 -6.17 -10.48 -8.26
N GLU A 18 -7.33 -10.85 -8.80
CA GLU A 18 -7.38 -11.64 -10.03
C GLU A 18 -6.95 -10.82 -11.26
N ARG A 19 -7.32 -9.54 -11.36
CA ARG A 19 -6.85 -8.62 -12.41
C ARG A 19 -5.32 -8.54 -12.42
N ARG A 20 -4.70 -8.35 -11.26
CA ARG A 20 -3.24 -8.28 -11.09
C ARG A 20 -2.56 -9.59 -11.47
N ARG A 21 -3.14 -10.73 -11.08
CA ARG A 21 -2.65 -12.06 -11.48
C ARG A 21 -2.68 -12.24 -13.00
N ALA A 22 -3.76 -11.80 -13.65
CA ALA A 22 -3.91 -11.89 -15.10
C ALA A 22 -2.98 -10.91 -15.85
N GLN A 23 -2.78 -9.70 -15.31
CA GLN A 23 -1.87 -8.69 -15.88
C GLN A 23 -0.40 -9.13 -15.77
N GLY A 24 -0.04 -9.86 -14.72
CA GLY A 24 1.32 -10.27 -14.44
C GLY A 24 2.20 -9.12 -13.93
N ASP A 25 3.47 -9.42 -13.73
CA ASP A 25 4.46 -8.48 -13.21
C ASP A 25 4.95 -7.49 -14.29
N PRO A 26 5.45 -6.29 -13.89
CA PRO A 26 6.24 -5.43 -14.77
C PRO A 26 7.41 -6.18 -15.43
N ASP A 27 7.89 -5.64 -16.55
CA ASP A 27 9.07 -6.17 -17.26
C ASP A 27 10.36 -5.86 -16.49
N TRP A 28 10.67 -6.71 -15.50
CA TRP A 28 11.88 -6.61 -14.68
C TRP A 28 13.19 -6.87 -15.45
N GLY A 29 13.12 -7.21 -16.75
CA GLY A 29 14.31 -7.27 -17.62
C GLY A 29 14.86 -5.88 -17.97
N ARG A 30 14.08 -4.83 -17.72
CA ARG A 30 14.49 -3.43 -17.94
C ARG A 30 15.28 -2.92 -16.73
N SER A 31 16.35 -2.17 -16.99
CA SER A 31 16.98 -1.34 -15.97
C SER A 31 16.14 -0.07 -15.74
N ALA A 32 16.17 0.45 -14.52
CA ALA A 32 15.60 1.76 -14.20
C ALA A 32 16.73 2.78 -13.93
N ALA A 33 16.58 3.99 -14.45
CA ALA A 33 17.52 5.08 -14.18
C ALA A 33 16.77 6.31 -13.66
N LEU A 34 17.00 6.67 -12.39
CA LEU A 34 16.40 7.81 -11.72
C LEU A 34 17.48 8.66 -11.05
N ASP A 35 17.13 9.92 -10.76
CA ASP A 35 17.97 10.79 -9.94
C ASP A 35 18.22 10.16 -8.55
N PRO A 36 19.44 10.26 -7.98
CA PRO A 36 19.76 9.71 -6.66
C PRO A 36 18.81 10.15 -5.55
N ALA A 37 18.28 11.37 -5.59
CA ALA A 37 17.31 11.85 -4.60
C ALA A 37 15.97 11.11 -4.74
N VAL A 38 15.55 10.78 -5.96
CA VAL A 38 14.35 9.99 -6.22
C VAL A 38 14.55 8.58 -5.70
N TRP A 39 15.70 7.95 -5.94
CA TRP A 39 16.01 6.65 -5.35
C TRP A 39 15.92 6.64 -3.83
N ALA A 40 16.51 7.65 -3.17
CA ALA A 40 16.43 7.80 -1.73
C ALA A 40 14.99 8.00 -1.22
N SER A 41 14.09 8.55 -2.03
CA SER A 41 12.66 8.64 -1.71
C SER A 41 11.95 7.30 -1.87
N VAL A 42 12.19 6.56 -2.96
CA VAL A 42 11.62 5.22 -3.22
C VAL A 42 11.99 4.24 -2.11
N GLN A 43 13.24 4.29 -1.64
CA GLN A 43 13.70 3.48 -0.51
C GLN A 43 12.90 3.72 0.78
N ARG A 44 12.50 4.97 1.05
CA ARG A 44 11.69 5.29 2.25
C ARG A 44 10.26 4.79 2.11
N PHE A 45 9.65 4.98 0.94
CA PHE A 45 8.31 4.46 0.68
C PHE A 45 8.29 2.93 0.75
N GLN A 46 9.33 2.25 0.26
CA GLN A 46 9.42 0.79 0.35
C GLN A 46 9.37 0.27 1.79
N ILE A 47 10.02 0.94 2.75
CA ILE A 47 9.90 0.57 4.18
C ILE A 47 8.49 0.82 4.69
N GLY A 48 7.87 1.95 4.28
CA GLY A 48 6.51 2.30 4.67
C GLY A 48 5.49 1.22 4.34
N GLU A 49 5.59 0.64 3.13
CA GLU A 49 4.67 -0.40 2.66
C GLU A 49 4.98 -1.80 3.24
N ASP A 50 6.16 -2.03 3.82
CA ASP A 50 6.59 -3.34 4.33
C ASP A 50 6.06 -3.66 5.75
N GLY A 51 4.94 -3.04 6.13
CA GLY A 51 4.30 -3.25 7.43
C GLY A 51 3.54 -4.58 7.50
N ASP A 52 3.83 -5.41 8.51
CA ASP A 52 3.24 -6.76 8.69
C ASP A 52 1.70 -6.87 8.74
N GLY A 53 0.99 -5.75 8.90
CA GLY A 53 -0.49 -5.69 8.99
C GLY A 53 -1.13 -6.45 10.17
N ALA A 54 -0.36 -7.13 11.03
CA ALA A 54 -0.88 -8.09 12.01
C ALA A 54 -1.76 -7.43 13.07
N ASN A 55 -1.38 -6.23 13.51
CA ASN A 55 -2.16 -5.45 14.49
C ASN A 55 -3.50 -4.99 13.90
N LEU A 56 -3.48 -4.48 12.65
CA LEU A 56 -4.69 -4.04 11.96
C LEU A 56 -5.66 -5.21 11.76
N ILE A 57 -5.15 -6.39 11.38
CA ILE A 57 -5.95 -7.62 11.25
C ILE A 57 -6.57 -8.01 12.60
N GLY A 58 -5.79 -8.02 13.68
CA GLY A 58 -6.29 -8.35 15.02
C GLY A 58 -7.44 -7.42 15.45
N LYS A 59 -7.27 -6.11 15.28
CA LYS A 59 -8.32 -5.12 15.59
C LYS A 59 -9.54 -5.22 14.66
N ALA A 60 -9.34 -5.66 13.41
CA ALA A 60 -10.44 -5.91 12.49
C ALA A 60 -11.25 -7.16 12.88
N ASP A 61 -10.60 -8.20 13.39
CA ASP A 61 -11.28 -9.38 13.93
C ASP A 61 -12.08 -9.02 15.20
N GLU A 62 -11.49 -8.22 16.09
CA GLU A 62 -12.16 -7.73 17.31
C GLU A 62 -13.37 -6.84 17.01
N ALA A 63 -13.42 -6.21 15.84
CA ALA A 63 -14.56 -5.39 15.41
C ALA A 63 -15.83 -6.20 15.11
N GLY A 64 -15.73 -7.52 14.95
CA GLY A 64 -16.87 -8.42 14.82
C GLY A 64 -17.58 -8.42 13.46
N ASP A 65 -17.04 -7.75 12.44
CA ASP A 65 -17.53 -7.77 11.06
C ASP A 65 -16.62 -8.66 10.20
N ALA A 66 -17.14 -9.82 9.80
CA ALA A 66 -16.37 -10.82 9.04
C ALA A 66 -15.98 -10.33 7.64
N ASP A 67 -16.82 -9.53 6.99
CA ASP A 67 -16.52 -8.98 5.67
C ASP A 67 -15.46 -7.88 5.77
N TYR A 68 -15.52 -7.05 6.82
CA TYR A 68 -14.47 -6.07 7.10
C TYR A 68 -13.13 -6.76 7.36
N ALA A 69 -13.12 -7.78 8.23
CA ALA A 69 -11.91 -8.50 8.57
C ALA A 69 -11.30 -9.23 7.35
N ARG A 70 -12.13 -9.71 6.42
CA ARG A 70 -11.67 -10.28 5.15
C ARG A 70 -11.11 -9.19 4.23
N ALA A 71 -11.78 -8.06 4.09
CA ALA A 71 -11.30 -6.92 3.30
C ALA A 71 -9.94 -6.41 3.81
N VAL A 72 -9.76 -6.28 5.13
CA VAL A 72 -8.49 -5.88 5.75
C VAL A 72 -7.35 -6.85 5.42
N ARG A 73 -7.60 -8.16 5.44
CA ARG A 73 -6.57 -9.15 5.06
C ARG A 73 -6.17 -9.03 3.59
N LEU A 74 -7.14 -8.77 2.71
CA LEU A 74 -6.87 -8.56 1.28
C LEU A 74 -6.10 -7.25 1.04
N PHE A 75 -6.48 -6.17 1.73
CA PHE A 75 -5.76 -4.91 1.76
C PHE A 75 -4.30 -5.11 2.21
N VAL A 76 -4.05 -5.79 3.34
CA VAL A 76 -2.67 -6.07 3.80
C VAL A 76 -1.87 -6.88 2.76
N ALA A 77 -2.51 -7.80 2.04
CA ALA A 77 -1.84 -8.53 0.97
C ALA A 77 -1.52 -7.64 -0.26
N GLU A 78 -2.30 -6.60 -0.50
CA GLU A 78 -2.05 -5.58 -1.53
C GLU A 78 -0.86 -4.68 -1.17
N GLU A 79 -0.81 -4.20 0.07
CA GLU A 79 0.31 -3.41 0.63
C GLU A 79 1.64 -4.19 0.55
N HIS A 80 1.64 -5.46 0.97
CA HIS A 80 2.84 -6.32 0.80
C HIS A 80 3.26 -6.46 -0.68
N ASN A 81 2.31 -6.43 -1.60
CA ASN A 81 2.64 -6.43 -3.02
C ASN A 81 3.26 -5.10 -3.46
N HIS A 82 2.84 -3.95 -2.92
CA HIS A 82 3.48 -2.66 -3.18
C HIS A 82 4.93 -2.66 -2.71
N ALA A 83 5.19 -3.11 -1.47
CA ALA A 83 6.54 -3.28 -0.94
C ALA A 83 7.42 -4.14 -1.87
N ARG A 84 6.87 -5.26 -2.36
CA ARG A 84 7.54 -6.15 -3.33
C ARG A 84 7.86 -5.44 -4.65
N LEU A 85 6.91 -4.67 -5.21
CA LEU A 85 7.12 -3.93 -6.46
C LEU A 85 8.23 -2.89 -6.31
N LEU A 86 8.23 -2.14 -5.20
CA LEU A 86 9.27 -1.14 -4.92
C LEU A 86 10.64 -1.77 -4.68
N ALA A 87 10.70 -2.89 -3.96
CA ALA A 87 11.95 -3.62 -3.77
C ALA A 87 12.56 -4.10 -5.10
N ARG A 88 11.72 -4.56 -6.04
CA ARG A 88 12.18 -4.94 -7.38
C ARG A 88 12.57 -3.76 -8.25
N LEU A 89 11.86 -2.64 -8.14
CA LEU A 89 12.24 -1.40 -8.81
C LEU A 89 13.62 -0.90 -8.34
N LEU A 90 13.88 -0.94 -7.03
CA LEU A 90 15.19 -0.64 -6.46
C LEU A 90 16.28 -1.58 -7.00
N ALA A 91 16.00 -2.89 -7.04
CA ALA A 91 16.92 -3.86 -7.62
C ALA A 91 17.22 -3.59 -9.11
N ALA A 92 16.21 -3.21 -9.90
CA ALA A 92 16.37 -2.83 -11.31
C ALA A 92 17.21 -1.56 -11.51
N GLY A 93 17.25 -0.67 -10.51
CA GLY A 93 18.13 0.50 -10.45
C GLY A 93 19.49 0.24 -9.79
N GLY A 94 19.78 -0.98 -9.35
CA GLY A 94 21.00 -1.31 -8.61
C GLY A 94 21.06 -0.72 -7.19
N MET A 95 19.91 -0.30 -6.65
CA MET A 95 19.81 0.30 -5.32
C MET A 95 19.38 -0.74 -4.29
N PRO A 96 19.95 -0.73 -3.07
CA PRO A 96 19.53 -1.64 -2.00
C PRO A 96 18.18 -1.20 -1.41
N THR A 97 17.45 -2.13 -0.80
CA THR A 97 16.38 -1.78 0.15
C THR A 97 17.02 -1.27 1.45
N LEU A 98 16.26 -0.46 2.19
CA LEU A 98 16.68 -0.04 3.51
C LEU A 98 16.17 -1.07 4.53
N THR A 99 17.03 -1.46 5.46
CA THR A 99 16.70 -2.46 6.50
C THR A 99 15.91 -1.89 7.68
N GLY A 100 15.55 -0.60 7.60
CA GLY A 100 14.70 0.11 8.55
C GLY A 100 15.23 1.49 8.92
N HIS A 101 14.32 2.43 9.12
CA HIS A 101 14.61 3.67 9.84
C HIS A 101 13.97 3.64 11.22
N TRP A 102 14.71 4.14 12.22
CA TRP A 102 14.27 4.17 13.61
C TRP A 102 13.00 5.01 13.83
N SER A 103 12.77 6.02 12.98
CA SER A 103 11.55 6.83 12.96
C SER A 103 10.33 6.02 12.53
N ASP A 104 10.50 5.13 11.56
CA ASP A 104 9.41 4.30 11.03
C ASP A 104 9.01 3.26 12.06
N THR A 105 10.00 2.68 12.76
CA THR A 105 9.76 1.76 13.87
C THR A 105 9.01 2.45 15.02
N ALA A 106 9.36 3.70 15.35
CA ALA A 106 8.70 4.48 16.40
C ALA A 106 7.27 4.88 16.01
N PHE A 107 7.06 5.32 14.76
CA PHE A 107 5.75 5.66 14.21
C PHE A 107 4.81 4.45 14.19
N VAL A 108 5.31 3.30 13.72
CA VAL A 108 4.56 2.04 13.68
C VAL A 108 4.21 1.57 15.09
N ARG A 109 5.15 1.61 16.05
CA ARG A 109 4.87 1.26 17.46
C ARG A 109 3.82 2.18 18.07
N LEU A 110 3.92 3.49 17.88
CA LEU A 110 2.98 4.46 18.44
C LEU A 110 1.58 4.25 17.87
N ARG A 111 1.45 4.07 16.55
CA ARG A 111 0.19 3.77 15.87
C ARG A 111 -0.48 2.51 16.41
N ARG A 112 0.30 1.43 16.56
CA ARG A 112 -0.17 0.10 17.00
C ARG A 112 -0.78 0.10 18.41
N LEU A 113 -0.35 1.00 19.28
CA LEU A 113 -0.85 1.13 20.66
C LEU A 113 -2.21 1.86 20.77
N MET A 114 -2.72 2.44 19.67
CA MET A 114 -3.98 3.18 19.67
C MET A 114 -5.17 2.29 19.27
N GLY A 115 -6.41 2.71 19.55
CA GLY A 115 -7.59 1.98 19.08
C GLY A 115 -7.73 1.97 17.56
N LEU A 116 -8.52 1.04 17.01
CA LEU A 116 -8.70 0.82 15.55
C LEU A 116 -8.95 2.12 14.77
N ARG A 117 -9.86 2.98 15.26
CA ARG A 117 -10.20 4.25 14.61
C ARG A 117 -8.99 5.15 14.39
N MET A 118 -8.11 5.26 15.40
CA MET A 118 -6.94 6.14 15.30
C MET A 118 -5.85 5.54 14.42
N GLU A 119 -5.67 4.22 14.48
CA GLU A 119 -4.77 3.53 13.56
C GLU A 119 -5.20 3.72 12.09
N LEU A 120 -6.50 3.62 11.80
CA LEU A 120 -7.05 3.87 10.46
C LEU A 120 -6.90 5.33 10.03
N LEU A 121 -7.09 6.31 10.94
CA LEU A 121 -6.86 7.72 10.61
C LEU A 121 -5.41 8.00 10.21
N VAL A 122 -4.46 7.44 10.97
CA VAL A 122 -3.03 7.58 10.69
C VAL A 122 -2.67 6.89 9.37
N LEU A 123 -3.21 5.69 9.13
CA LEU A 123 -3.03 4.96 7.87
C LEU A 123 -3.58 5.75 6.68
N MET A 124 -4.80 6.26 6.78
CA MET A 124 -5.42 7.07 5.73
C MET A 124 -4.61 8.34 5.40
N ILE A 125 -4.00 9.00 6.39
CA ILE A 125 -3.11 10.13 6.13
C ILE A 125 -1.88 9.68 5.33
N ALA A 126 -1.29 8.53 5.68
CA ALA A 126 -0.16 7.97 4.93
C ALA A 126 -0.56 7.66 3.48
N GLU A 127 -1.71 7.04 3.26
CA GLU A 127 -2.22 6.74 1.90
C GLU A 127 -2.49 8.00 1.08
N VAL A 128 -2.99 9.09 1.68
CA VAL A 128 -3.14 10.38 0.95
C VAL A 128 -1.79 10.93 0.51
N VAL A 129 -0.74 10.77 1.33
CA VAL A 129 0.63 11.15 0.97
C VAL A 129 1.15 10.23 -0.14
N ALA A 130 0.93 8.92 -0.02
CA ALA A 130 1.31 7.90 -0.98
C ALA A 130 0.68 8.15 -2.36
N LEU A 131 -0.62 8.44 -2.41
CA LEU A 131 -1.34 8.85 -3.63
C LEU A 131 -0.65 9.99 -4.37
N ARG A 132 -0.26 11.05 -3.64
CA ARG A 132 0.41 12.21 -4.25
C ARG A 132 1.83 11.87 -4.68
N TYR A 133 2.53 11.08 -3.88
CA TYR A 133 3.88 10.62 -4.19
C TYR A 133 3.91 9.74 -5.44
N TYR A 134 3.08 8.70 -5.52
CA TYR A 134 3.06 7.80 -6.68
C TYR A 134 2.57 8.48 -7.95
N ARG A 135 1.66 9.46 -7.84
CA ARG A 135 1.31 10.31 -9.00
C ARG A 135 2.51 11.14 -9.46
N ALA A 136 3.22 11.77 -8.54
CA ALA A 136 4.42 12.54 -8.87
C ALA A 136 5.54 11.65 -9.45
N LEU A 137 5.72 10.44 -8.91
CA LEU A 137 6.72 9.49 -9.38
C LEU A 137 6.38 8.96 -10.78
N ARG A 138 5.11 8.65 -11.05
CA ARG A 138 4.63 8.21 -12.36
C ARG A 138 4.77 9.30 -13.40
N ASP A 139 4.32 10.52 -13.10
CA ASP A 139 4.24 11.61 -14.07
C ASP A 139 5.55 12.41 -14.20
N GLY A 140 6.49 12.24 -13.26
CA GLY A 140 7.73 13.00 -13.17
C GLY A 140 8.98 12.29 -13.68
N THR A 141 8.85 11.12 -14.31
CA THR A 141 9.97 10.34 -14.87
C THR A 141 9.69 9.90 -16.29
N ASP A 142 10.73 9.87 -17.13
CA ASP A 142 10.67 9.25 -18.46
C ASP A 142 10.98 7.73 -18.42
N ASP A 143 11.33 7.20 -17.24
CA ASP A 143 11.63 5.79 -17.04
C ASP A 143 10.34 4.94 -17.04
N SER A 144 10.13 4.19 -18.13
CA SER A 144 8.90 3.41 -18.33
C SER A 144 8.62 2.36 -17.24
N LEU A 145 9.66 1.75 -16.65
CA LEU A 145 9.49 0.75 -15.60
C LEU A 145 9.01 1.42 -14.30
N THR A 146 9.64 2.54 -13.93
CA THR A 146 9.23 3.36 -12.79
C THR A 146 7.80 3.86 -12.96
N SER A 147 7.45 4.36 -14.14
CA SER A 147 6.09 4.82 -14.43
C SER A 147 5.06 3.68 -14.34
N ASP A 148 5.37 2.46 -14.81
CA ASP A 148 4.47 1.31 -14.69
C ASP A 148 4.27 0.90 -13.23
N VAL A 149 5.37 0.77 -12.47
CA VAL A 149 5.32 0.43 -11.04
C VAL A 149 4.52 1.45 -10.24
N ALA A 150 4.83 2.75 -10.40
CA ALA A 150 4.14 3.82 -9.71
C ALA A 150 2.66 3.90 -10.12
N GLY A 151 2.34 3.67 -11.40
CA GLY A 151 0.96 3.67 -11.89
C GLY A 151 0.11 2.53 -11.32
N ARG A 152 0.69 1.34 -11.14
CA ARG A 152 0.01 0.20 -10.52
C ARG A 152 -0.30 0.47 -9.05
N ILE A 153 0.68 0.93 -8.28
CA ILE A 153 0.49 1.25 -6.86
C ILE A 153 -0.53 2.39 -6.70
N LEU A 154 -0.41 3.45 -7.50
CA LEU A 154 -1.35 4.57 -7.49
C LEU A 154 -2.81 4.13 -7.71
N SER A 155 -3.05 3.19 -8.61
CA SER A 155 -4.40 2.67 -8.89
C SER A 155 -5.00 1.89 -7.71
N ASP A 156 -4.16 1.29 -6.87
CA ASP A 156 -4.60 0.57 -5.68
C ASP A 156 -4.95 1.57 -4.56
N GLU A 157 -4.07 2.54 -4.34
CA GLU A 157 -4.22 3.58 -3.33
C GLU A 157 -5.47 4.44 -3.53
N GLU A 158 -5.91 4.65 -4.78
CA GLU A 158 -7.16 5.38 -5.07
C GLU A 158 -8.40 4.65 -4.52
N ARG A 159 -8.32 3.33 -4.30
CA ARG A 159 -9.39 2.50 -3.74
C ARG A 159 -9.29 2.35 -2.22
N HIS A 160 -8.12 2.52 -1.62
CA HIS A 160 -7.91 2.39 -0.18
C HIS A 160 -8.57 3.53 0.63
N ILE A 161 -8.45 4.77 0.16
CA ILE A 161 -9.05 5.94 0.82
C ILE A 161 -10.56 5.79 1.08
N PRO A 162 -11.41 5.49 0.08
CA PRO A 162 -12.84 5.34 0.32
C PRO A 162 -13.18 4.14 1.22
N PHE A 163 -12.37 3.07 1.21
CA PHE A 163 -12.52 1.93 2.12
C PHE A 163 -12.36 2.36 3.59
N HIS A 164 -11.30 3.10 3.91
CA HIS A 164 -11.10 3.60 5.28
C HIS A 164 -12.12 4.66 5.68
N CYS A 165 -12.52 5.54 4.75
CA CYS A 165 -13.57 6.53 5.00
C CYS A 165 -14.88 5.86 5.42
N GLU A 166 -15.27 4.77 4.75
CA GLU A 166 -16.49 4.03 5.10
C GLU A 166 -16.38 3.41 6.50
N ARG A 167 -15.22 2.84 6.86
CA ARG A 167 -14.99 2.30 8.20
C ARG A 167 -14.97 3.36 9.29
N LEU A 168 -14.46 4.55 9.01
CA LEU A 168 -14.40 5.66 9.97
C LEU A 168 -15.77 6.32 10.19
N HIS A 169 -16.74 6.14 9.29
CA HIS A 169 -18.11 6.63 9.45
C HIS A 169 -19.08 5.62 10.05
N ALA A 170 -18.73 4.33 10.06
CA ALA A 170 -19.49 3.25 10.71
C ALA A 170 -19.31 3.26 12.24
#